data_AF-A0A2Z4GBB7-F1
#
_entry.id   AF-A0A2Z4GBB7-F1
#
_cell.length_a   1.000
_cell.length_b   1.000
_cell.length_c   1.000
_cell.angle_alpha   90.00
_cell.angle_beta   90.00
_cell.angle_gamma   90.00
#
_symmetry.space_group_name_H-M   'P 1'
#
loop_
_entity.id
_entity.type
_entity.pdbx_description
1 polymer ?
#
loop_
_entity_poly.entity_id
_entity_poly.type
_entity_poly.pdbx_seq_one_letter_code
_entity_poly.pdbx_strand_id
1 'polypeptide(L)' 'MKVKVVSNTYTVWLNGKEVMNYTPEDIPESGPVGIQLHHKNEMGMNYKSIKFAEI' A
#
# COMPACT_ATOMS: atom_id res chain seq x y z
N MET A 1 -0.38 5.05 7.45
CA MET A 1 -0.90 3.86 6.75
C MET A 1 0.03 2.69 7.01
N LYS A 2 -0.50 1.49 7.19
CA LYS A 2 0.27 0.23 7.21
C LYS A 2 -0.35 -0.69 6.17
N VAL A 3 0.48 -1.40 5.42
CA VAL A 3 0.06 -2.39 4.43
C VAL A 3 0.82 -3.67 4.76
N LYS A 4 0.11 -4.80 4.79
CA LYS A 4 0.69 -6.13 4.90
C LYS A 4 0.18 -6.96 3.73
N VAL A 5 1.09 -7.67 3.09
CA VAL A 5 0.76 -8.66 2.04
C VAL A 5 1.27 -10.00 2.53
N VAL A 6 0.40 -11.00 2.59
CA VAL A 6 0.78 -12.40 2.85
C VAL A 6 0.09 -13.26 1.82
N SER A 7 0.87 -14.10 1.13
CA SER A 7 0.42 -14.76 -0.09
C SER A 7 -0.09 -13.70 -1.08
N ASN A 8 -1.38 -13.71 -1.37
CA ASN A 8 -2.07 -12.74 -2.21
C ASN A 8 -2.97 -11.78 -1.44
N THR A 9 -3.10 -11.88 -0.11
CA THR A 9 -4.04 -11.05 0.66
C THR A 9 -3.39 -9.75 1.15
N TYR A 10 -4.00 -8.63 0.79
CA TYR A 10 -3.70 -7.31 1.33
C TYR A 10 -4.52 -7.04 2.58
N THR A 11 -3.85 -6.65 3.65
CA THR A 11 -4.49 -6.03 4.81
C THR A 11 -3.96 -4.61 4.98
N VAL A 12 -4.86 -3.63 5.07
CA VAL A 12 -4.49 -2.21 5.17
C VAL A 12 -5.09 -1.60 6.42
N TRP A 13 -4.26 -0.82 7.11
CA TRP A 13 -4.66 -0.02 8.26
C TRP A 13 -4.43 1.46 8.01
N LEU A 14 -5.45 2.26 8.34
CA LEU A 14 -5.36 3.71 8.39
C LEU A 14 -5.58 4.17 9.83
N ASN A 15 -4.64 4.95 10.36
CA ASN A 15 -4.66 5.41 11.75
C ASN A 15 -4.89 4.28 12.77
N GLY A 16 -4.27 3.12 12.54
CA GLY A 16 -4.34 1.94 13.43
C GLY A 16 -5.61 1.09 13.27
N LYS A 17 -6.62 1.55 12.53
CA LYS A 17 -7.84 0.79 12.26
C LYS A 17 -7.70 0.02 10.96
N GLU A 18 -8.12 -1.25 10.95
CA GLU A 18 -8.23 -2.02 9.72
C GLU A 18 -9.34 -1.42 8.85
N VAL A 19 -8.99 -1.15 7.60
CA VAL A 19 -9.90 -0.52 6.62
C VAL A 19 -10.06 -1.34 5.35
N MET A 20 -9.19 -2.35 5.13
CA MET A 20 -9.26 -3.23 3.97
C MET A 20 -8.67 -4.60 4.29
N ASN A 21 -9.35 -5.64 3.84
CA ASN A 21 -8.88 -7.01 3.77
C ASN A 21 -9.32 -7.59 2.43
N TYR A 22 -8.38 -7.75 1.50
CA TYR A 22 -8.71 -8.03 0.10
C TYR A 22 -7.73 -9.03 -0.51
N THR A 23 -8.29 -10.04 -1.17
CA THR A 23 -7.55 -11.06 -1.90
C THR A 23 -7.91 -10.94 -3.39
N PRO A 24 -7.04 -10.38 -4.24
CA PRO A 24 -7.19 -10.44 -5.68
C PRO A 24 -7.13 -11.88 -6.21
N GLU A 25 -7.76 -12.08 -7.36
CA GLU A 25 -7.70 -13.34 -8.12
C GLU A 25 -6.30 -13.56 -8.74
N ASP A 26 -5.65 -12.48 -9.17
CA ASP A 26 -4.33 -12.51 -9.80
C ASP A 26 -3.44 -11.38 -9.23
N ILE A 27 -2.20 -11.73 -8.89
CA ILE A 27 -1.19 -10.81 -8.36
C ILE A 27 0.19 -11.29 -8.82
N PRO A 28 1.06 -10.39 -9.33
CA PRO A 28 2.44 -10.73 -9.61
C PRO A 28 3.18 -11.16 -8.32
N GLU A 29 4.09 -12.14 -8.44
CA GLU A 29 4.88 -12.62 -7.30
C GLU A 29 5.73 -11.51 -6.66
N SER A 30 6.25 -10.58 -7.48
CA SER A 30 7.05 -9.45 -7.00
C SER A 30 6.96 -8.24 -7.93
N GLY A 31 7.30 -7.07 -7.39
CA GLY A 31 7.35 -5.81 -8.12
C GLY A 31 7.72 -4.63 -7.21
N PRO A 32 8.04 -3.46 -7.80
CA PRO A 32 8.34 -2.27 -7.02
C PRO A 32 7.07 -1.71 -6.35
N VAL A 33 7.24 -1.10 -5.18
CA VAL A 33 6.16 -0.32 -4.55
C VAL A 33 6.16 1.10 -5.12
N GLY A 34 5.06 1.47 -5.76
CA GLY A 34 4.84 2.80 -6.31
C GLY A 34 4.05 3.71 -5.35
N ILE A 35 4.41 4.99 -5.32
CA ILE A 35 3.61 6.05 -4.68
C ILE A 35 3.07 6.92 -5.80
N GLN A 36 1.75 6.84 -6.01
CA GLN A 36 1.12 7.60 -7.08
C GLN A 36 0.90 9.05 -6.67
N LEU A 37 1.44 9.97 -7.46
CA LEU A 37 0.94 11.35 -7.54
C LEU A 37 -0.05 11.41 -8.70
N HIS A 38 -1.29 11.81 -8.43
CA HIS A 38 -2.30 11.90 -9.48
C HIS A 38 -1.93 13.02 -10.46
N HIS A 39 -1.90 12.69 -11.76
CA HIS A 39 -1.31 13.52 -12.82
C HIS A 39 -2.09 14.81 -13.16
N LYS A 40 -3.16 15.13 -12.42
CA LYS A 40 -3.97 16.37 -12.57
C LYS A 40 -4.14 17.16 -11.27
N ASN A 41 -3.30 16.92 -10.27
CA ASN A 41 -3.41 17.64 -9.00
C ASN A 41 -2.66 18.98 -9.04
N GLU A 42 -3.35 20.06 -8.69
CA GLU A 42 -2.74 21.35 -8.33
C GLU A 42 -2.17 21.36 -6.90
N MET A 43 -2.37 20.26 -6.16
CA MET A 43 -1.96 20.11 -4.76
C MET A 43 -0.82 19.08 -4.63
N GLY A 44 0.25 19.46 -3.94
CA GLY A 44 1.37 18.57 -3.62
C GLY A 44 1.07 17.64 -2.43
N MET A 45 1.79 16.53 -2.34
CA MET A 45 1.70 15.59 -1.21
C MET A 45 3.09 15.34 -0.64
N ASN A 46 3.19 15.40 0.69
CA ASN A 46 4.43 15.11 1.41
C ASN A 46 4.30 13.74 2.09
N TYR A 47 5.37 12.95 2.00
CA TYR A 47 5.46 11.63 2.64
C TYR A 47 6.66 11.61 3.57
N LYS A 48 6.55 10.87 4.67
CA LYS A 48 7.66 10.66 5.62
C LYS A 48 7.60 9.27 6.23
N SER A 49 8.75 8.78 6.69
CA SER A 49 8.86 7.52 7.43
C SER A 49 8.33 6.30 6.67
N ILE A 50 8.58 6.25 5.35
CA ILE A 50 8.27 5.09 4.52
C ILE A 50 9.33 4.02 4.80
N LYS A 51 8.88 2.84 5.20
CA LYS A 51 9.73 1.71 5.57
C LYS A 51 9.15 0.43 4.99
N PHE A 52 10.05 -0.48 4.61
CA PHE A 52 9.71 -1.79 4.10
C PHE A 52 10.44 -2.84 4.93
N ALA A 53 9.79 -3.99 5.11
CA ALA A 53 10.36 -5.17 5.73
C ALA A 53 9.68 -6.38 5.12
N GLU A 54 10.46 -7.42 4.84
CA GLU A 54 9.96 -8.77 4.60
C GLU A 54 9.57 -9.39 5.94
N ILE A 55 8.61 -10.32 5.93
CA ILE A 55 8.01 -10.92 7.13
C ILE A 55 8.18 -12.44 7.07
#